data_AF-A0A7Y9DZU8-F1
#
_entry.id   AF-A0A7Y9DZU8-F1
#
_cell.length_a   1.000
_cell.length_b   1.000
_cell.length_c   1.000
_cell.angle_alpha   90.00
_cell.angle_beta   90.00
_cell.angle_gamma   90.00
#
_symmetry.space_group_name_H-M   'P 1'
#
loop_
_entity.id
_entity.type
_entity.pdbx_description
1 polymer ?
#
loop_
_entity_poly.entity_id
_entity_poly.type
_entity_poly.pdbx_seq_one_letter_code
_entity_poly.pdbx_strand_id
1 'polypeptide(L)'
;MDALADLLATTLTDRPVLCDLLAAQSAVLERNISTDVALRYEQGLREHGLRLAAVVRAFLAELDDSDAFQLGAGTLLCAGTLLCAGTVFTACRPTPAMAAAYDLDPSSAAMRVQLPDTSRHLVAVFASGLVARA
;
A
#
# COMPACT_ATOMS: atom_id res chain seq x y z
N MET A 1 -11.75 -9.13 7.64
CA MET A 1 -10.99 -8.50 6.53
C MET A 1 -11.26 -7.00 6.38
N ASP A 2 -12.52 -6.55 6.40
CA ASP A 2 -12.85 -5.13 6.23
C ASP A 2 -12.24 -4.21 7.29
N ALA A 3 -12.21 -4.65 8.56
CA ALA A 3 -11.57 -3.88 9.63
C ALA A 3 -10.07 -3.63 9.38
N LEU A 4 -9.36 -4.59 8.77
CA LEU A 4 -7.96 -4.42 8.39
C LEU A 4 -7.80 -3.46 7.22
N ALA A 5 -8.67 -3.58 6.21
CA ALA A 5 -8.71 -2.66 5.07
C ALA A 5 -8.95 -1.22 5.53
N ASP A 6 -9.85 -1.02 6.49
CA ASP A 6 -10.19 0.30 7.03
C ASP A 6 -9.06 0.89 7.83
N LEU A 7 -8.44 0.09 8.69
CA LEU A 7 -7.28 0.52 9.46
C LEU A 7 -6.15 0.98 8.54
N LEU A 8 -5.79 0.18 7.53
CA LEU A 8 -4.71 0.51 6.61
C LEU A 8 -5.05 1.73 5.73
N ALA A 9 -6.26 1.79 5.17
CA ALA A 9 -6.70 2.92 4.35
C ALA A 9 -6.73 4.23 5.14
N THR A 10 -7.25 4.21 6.38
CA THR A 10 -7.26 5.37 7.28
C THR A 10 -5.84 5.79 7.63
N THR A 11 -4.98 4.83 8.00
CA THR A 11 -3.58 5.08 8.37
C THR A 11 -2.81 5.79 7.25
N LEU A 12 -3.00 5.36 6.00
CA LEU A 12 -2.39 5.96 4.81
C LEU A 12 -2.96 7.35 4.51
N THR A 13 -4.28 7.50 4.59
CA THR A 13 -4.96 8.78 4.36
C THR A 13 -4.49 9.86 5.34
N ASP A 14 -4.29 9.48 6.60
CA ASP A 14 -3.82 10.38 7.65
C ASP A 14 -2.31 10.72 7.57
N ARG A 15 -1.56 10.05 6.68
CA ARG A 15 -0.09 10.17 6.58
C ARG A 15 0.34 10.51 5.15
N PRO A 16 -0.05 11.67 4.60
CA PRO A 16 0.29 12.05 3.23
C PRO A 16 1.81 12.09 2.95
N VAL A 17 2.62 12.53 3.93
CA VAL A 17 4.08 12.55 3.80
C VAL A 17 4.65 11.14 3.65
N LEU A 18 4.09 10.15 4.36
CA LEU A 18 4.50 8.76 4.20
C LEU A 18 4.17 8.28 2.77
N CYS A 19 2.99 8.60 2.26
CA CYS A 19 2.61 8.23 0.91
C CYS A 19 3.48 8.89 -0.16
N ASP A 20 3.87 10.16 0.03
CA ASP A 20 4.85 10.85 -0.84
C ASP A 20 6.20 10.10 -0.84
N LEU A 21 6.69 9.70 0.33
CA LEU A 21 7.95 8.95 0.46
C LEU A 21 7.86 7.57 -0.22
N LEU A 22 6.75 6.85 -0.02
CA LEU A 22 6.49 5.55 -0.67
C LEU A 22 6.44 5.70 -2.20
N ALA A 23 5.81 6.75 -2.71
CA ALA A 23 5.75 7.02 -4.15
C ALA A 23 7.14 7.33 -4.74
N ALA A 24 8.00 8.01 -3.98
CA ALA A 24 9.33 8.42 -4.43
C ALA A 24 10.41 7.33 -4.26
N GLN A 25 10.17 6.29 -3.46
CA GLN A 25 11.25 5.38 -3.02
C GLN A 25 11.98 4.71 -4.19
N SER A 26 11.27 4.05 -5.11
CA SER A 26 11.89 3.27 -6.18
C SER A 26 12.20 4.09 -7.44
N ALA A 27 11.51 5.22 -7.61
CA ALA A 27 11.73 6.13 -8.72
C ALA A 27 12.85 7.16 -8.45
N VAL A 28 13.08 7.51 -7.18
CA VAL A 28 14.02 8.58 -6.78
C VAL A 28 15.05 8.04 -5.80
N LEU A 29 14.66 7.62 -4.60
CA LEU A 29 15.61 7.30 -3.53
C LEU A 29 16.59 6.20 -3.96
N GLU A 30 16.09 5.05 -4.39
CA GLU A 30 16.91 3.87 -4.76
C GLU A 30 17.89 4.16 -5.90
N ARG A 31 17.65 5.20 -6.70
CA ARG A 31 18.51 5.60 -7.83
C ARG A 31 19.56 6.65 -7.47
N ASN A 32 19.46 7.27 -6.29
CA ASN A 32 20.26 8.45 -5.91
C ASN A 32 21.05 8.25 -4.61
N ILE A 33 21.24 7.01 -4.17
CA ILE A 33 21.94 6.68 -2.93
C ILE A 33 23.14 5.79 -3.18
N SER A 34 24.12 5.82 -2.28
CA SER A 34 25.24 4.88 -2.30
C SER A 34 24.80 3.48 -1.83
N THR A 35 25.60 2.47 -2.15
CA THR A 35 25.36 1.08 -1.70
C THR A 35 25.23 0.97 -0.18
N ASP A 36 26.06 1.68 0.60
CA ASP A 36 25.98 1.64 2.07
C ASP A 36 24.69 2.25 2.62
N VAL A 37 24.11 3.23 1.92
CA VAL A 37 22.80 3.79 2.27
C VAL A 37 21.70 2.81 1.85
N ALA A 38 21.80 2.20 0.68
CA ALA A 38 20.84 1.20 0.20
C ALA A 38 20.75 -0.02 1.13
N LEU A 39 21.88 -0.51 1.63
CA LEU A 39 21.91 -1.63 2.60
C LEU A 39 21.19 -1.27 3.90
N ARG A 40 21.41 -0.07 4.44
CA ARG A 40 20.70 0.38 5.65
C ARG A 40 19.21 0.58 5.40
N TYR A 41 18.85 1.12 4.24
CA TYR A 41 17.46 1.28 3.82
C TYR A 41 16.75 -0.07 3.72
N GLU A 42 17.35 -1.07 3.05
CA GLU A 42 16.79 -2.43 2.93
C GLU A 42 16.59 -3.08 4.30
N GLN A 43 17.58 -2.99 5.18
CA GLN A 43 17.49 -3.54 6.53
C GLN A 43 16.34 -2.91 7.33
N GLY A 44 16.18 -1.59 7.24
CA GLY A 44 15.07 -0.88 7.87
C GLY A 44 13.72 -1.29 7.27
N LEU A 45 13.62 -1.38 5.95
CA LEU A 45 12.40 -1.80 5.26
C LEU A 45 11.98 -3.21 5.71
N ARG A 46 12.93 -4.13 5.85
CA ARG A 46 12.69 -5.49 6.35
C ARG A 46 12.22 -5.49 7.82
N GLU A 47 12.85 -4.72 8.71
CA GLU A 47 12.42 -4.61 10.11
C GLU A 47 10.99 -4.06 10.23
N HIS A 48 10.69 -2.98 9.50
CA HIS A 48 9.36 -2.39 9.47
C HIS A 48 8.32 -3.32 8.85
N GLY A 49 8.68 -4.04 7.80
CA GLY A 49 7.83 -5.06 7.18
C GLY A 49 7.45 -6.17 8.15
N LEU A 50 8.40 -6.69 8.94
CA LEU A 50 8.12 -7.70 9.96
C LEU A 50 7.22 -7.17 11.08
N ARG A 51 7.42 -5.93 11.52
CA ARG A 51 6.54 -5.29 12.51
C ARG A 51 5.11 -5.12 11.98
N LEU A 52 4.97 -4.68 10.74
CA LEU A 52 3.66 -4.52 10.11
C LEU A 52 2.98 -5.88 9.89
N ALA A 53 3.71 -6.90 9.45
CA ALA A 53 3.20 -8.26 9.33
C ALA A 53 2.68 -8.81 10.66
N ALA A 54 3.35 -8.51 11.78
CA ALA A 54 2.88 -8.89 13.11
C ALA A 54 1.56 -8.20 13.50
N VAL A 55 1.37 -6.92 13.14
CA VAL A 55 0.10 -6.20 13.34
C VAL A 55 -1.00 -6.82 12.47
N VAL A 56 -0.70 -7.07 11.19
CA VAL A 56 -1.63 -7.66 10.24
C VAL A 56 -2.04 -9.07 10.68
N ARG A 57 -1.13 -9.87 11.25
CA ARG A 57 -1.41 -11.23 11.73
C ARG A 57 -2.59 -11.28 12.69
N ALA A 58 -2.77 -10.27 13.56
CA ALA A 58 -3.91 -10.20 14.48
C ALA A 58 -5.28 -10.18 13.76
N PHE A 59 -5.31 -9.74 12.50
CA PHE A 59 -6.50 -9.72 11.65
C PHE A 59 -6.60 -10.92 10.70
N LEU A 60 -5.58 -11.79 10.69
CA LEU A 60 -5.47 -12.97 9.83
C LEU A 60 -5.61 -14.29 10.60
N ALA A 61 -5.98 -14.25 11.89
CA ALA A 61 -6.12 -15.45 12.74
C ALA A 61 -7.09 -16.50 12.17
N GLU A 62 -7.94 -16.13 11.21
CA GLU A 62 -8.88 -17.02 10.52
C GLU A 62 -8.26 -17.80 9.34
N LEU A 63 -6.99 -17.54 8.97
CA LEU A 63 -6.41 -18.03 7.71
C LEU A 63 -5.71 -19.39 7.74
N ASP A 64 -5.11 -19.81 8.86
CA ASP A 64 -4.50 -21.14 9.09
C ASP A 64 -3.88 -21.16 10.50
N ASP A 65 -3.66 -22.33 11.12
CA ASP A 65 -2.95 -22.45 12.40
C ASP A 65 -1.42 -22.39 12.27
N SER A 66 -0.88 -22.41 11.04
CA SER A 66 0.56 -22.33 10.79
C SER A 66 1.08 -20.88 10.89
N ASP A 67 1.82 -20.59 11.96
CA ASP A 67 2.51 -19.31 12.17
C ASP A 67 3.36 -18.86 10.96
N ALA A 68 3.97 -19.81 10.24
CA ALA A 68 4.81 -19.52 9.08
C ALA A 68 3.99 -19.05 7.88
N PHE A 69 2.82 -19.65 7.65
CA PHE A 69 1.91 -19.24 6.59
C PHE A 69 1.32 -17.86 6.89
N GLN A 70 0.85 -17.64 8.12
CA GLN A 70 0.31 -16.35 8.55
C GLN A 70 1.32 -15.20 8.42
N LEU A 71 2.59 -15.44 8.77
CA LEU A 71 3.66 -14.45 8.64
C LEU A 71 3.98 -14.15 7.17
N GLY A 72 4.01 -15.18 6.31
CA GLY A 72 4.20 -15.01 4.87
C GLY A 72 3.05 -14.25 4.21
N ALA A 73 1.81 -14.62 4.51
CA ALA A 73 0.62 -13.94 4.01
C ALA A 73 0.54 -12.48 4.48
N GLY A 74 0.84 -12.23 5.76
CA GLY A 74 0.91 -10.87 6.31
C GLY A 74 1.97 -10.02 5.61
N THR A 75 3.16 -10.58 5.37
CA THR A 75 4.24 -9.88 4.64
C THR A 75 3.85 -9.54 3.21
N LEU A 76 3.21 -10.48 2.49
CA LEU A 76 2.76 -10.27 1.12
C LEU A 76 1.66 -9.20 1.04
N LEU A 77 0.71 -9.22 1.97
CA LEU A 77 -0.33 -8.19 2.08
C LEU A 77 0.26 -6.80 2.32
N CYS A 78 1.22 -6.72 3.25
CA CYS A 78 1.93 -5.48 3.56
C CYS A 78 2.67 -4.92 2.35
N ALA A 79 3.46 -5.76 1.68
CA ALA A 79 4.23 -5.37 0.51
C ALA A 79 3.32 -4.87 -0.62
N GLY A 80 2.25 -5.61 -0.95
CA GLY A 80 1.28 -5.19 -1.97
C GLY A 80 0.60 -3.87 -1.62
N THR A 81 0.19 -3.70 -0.36
CA THR A 81 -0.45 -2.47 0.11
C THR A 81 0.49 -1.26 0.01
N LEU A 82 1.74 -1.39 0.46
CA LEU A 82 2.72 -0.30 0.45
C LEU A 82 3.10 0.11 -0.99
N LEU A 83 3.31 -0.87 -1.88
CA LEU A 83 3.61 -0.61 -3.29
C LEU A 83 2.47 0.15 -3.97
N CYS A 84 1.22 -0.26 -3.73
CA CYS A 84 0.07 0.43 -4.30
C CYS A 84 -0.19 1.80 -3.64
N ALA A 85 0.09 1.97 -2.35
CA ALA A 85 -0.21 3.20 -1.62
C ALA A 85 0.42 4.44 -2.26
N GLY A 86 1.71 4.38 -2.62
CA GLY A 86 2.40 5.49 -3.30
C GLY A 86 1.79 5.82 -4.67
N THR A 87 1.46 4.79 -5.44
CA THR A 87 0.82 4.94 -6.75
C THR A 87 -0.58 5.55 -6.64
N VAL A 88 -1.42 5.03 -5.75
CA VAL A 88 -2.78 5.54 -5.51
C VAL A 88 -2.71 6.99 -5.03
N PHE A 89 -1.80 7.30 -4.10
CA PHE A 89 -1.63 8.66 -3.60
C PHE A 89 -1.26 9.66 -4.70
N THR A 90 -0.34 9.27 -5.59
CA THR A 90 0.04 10.09 -6.76
C THR A 90 -1.14 10.24 -7.72
N ALA A 91 -1.89 9.17 -7.98
CA ALA A 91 -3.06 9.18 -8.87
C ALA A 91 -4.21 10.07 -8.35
N CYS A 92 -4.35 10.21 -7.03
CA CYS A 92 -5.33 11.11 -6.39
C CYS A 92 -4.95 12.59 -6.51
N ARG A 93 -3.74 12.90 -6.98
CA ARG A 93 -3.21 14.26 -7.14
C ARG A 93 -2.89 14.51 -8.61
N PRO A 94 -3.92 14.58 -9.47
CA PRO A 94 -3.70 14.77 -10.90
C PRO A 94 -2.98 16.09 -11.18
N THR A 95 -2.19 16.11 -12.24
CA THR A 95 -1.64 17.37 -12.76
C THR A 95 -2.78 18.31 -13.21
N PRO A 96 -2.54 19.63 -13.32
CA PRO A 96 -3.57 20.56 -13.78
C PRO A 96 -4.21 20.17 -15.13
N ALA A 97 -3.41 19.62 -16.05
CA ALA A 97 -3.90 19.15 -17.34
C ALA A 97 -4.85 17.94 -17.22
N MET A 98 -4.50 16.96 -16.37
CA MET A 98 -5.37 15.81 -16.10
C MET A 98 -6.64 16.22 -15.36
N ALA A 99 -6.55 17.15 -14.41
CA ALA A 99 -7.72 17.68 -13.71
C ALA A 99 -8.69 18.36 -14.69
N ALA A 100 -8.19 19.20 -15.60
CA ALA A 100 -9.00 19.83 -16.64
C ALA A 100 -9.65 18.81 -17.58
N ALA A 101 -8.92 17.74 -17.96
CA ALA A 101 -9.49 16.66 -18.77
C ALA A 101 -10.66 15.96 -18.07
N TYR A 102 -10.53 15.68 -16.77
CA TYR A 102 -11.62 15.10 -15.97
C TYR A 102 -12.85 16.00 -15.87
N ASP A 103 -12.67 17.33 -15.93
CA ASP A 103 -13.80 18.28 -15.87
C ASP A 103 -14.49 18.48 -17.23
N LEU A 104 -13.78 18.25 -18.33
CA LEU A 104 -14.30 18.44 -19.70
C LEU A 104 -15.05 17.21 -20.25
N ASP A 105 -14.69 16.00 -19.81
CA ASP A 105 -15.25 14.75 -20.31
C ASP A 105 -15.79 13.85 -19.18
N PRO A 106 -17.12 13.63 -19.11
CA PRO A 106 -17.73 12.76 -18.10
C PRO A 106 -17.20 11.32 -18.11
N SER A 107 -16.77 10.80 -19.26
CA SER A 107 -16.18 9.45 -19.33
C SER A 107 -14.79 9.40 -18.68
N SER A 108 -14.03 10.49 -18.81
CA SER A 108 -12.75 10.68 -18.14
C SER A 108 -12.90 10.93 -16.64
N ALA A 109 -13.98 11.59 -16.20
CA ALA A 109 -14.25 11.81 -14.77
C ALA A 109 -14.34 10.49 -13.97
N ALA A 110 -14.83 9.41 -14.58
CA ALA A 110 -14.90 8.09 -13.97
C ALA A 110 -13.53 7.48 -13.63
N MET A 111 -12.44 8.00 -14.21
CA MET A 111 -11.07 7.58 -13.93
C MET A 111 -10.44 8.30 -12.73
N ARG A 112 -11.14 9.25 -12.08
CA ARG A 112 -10.64 9.93 -10.87
C ARG A 112 -10.51 8.93 -9.72
N VAL A 113 -9.27 8.71 -9.29
CA VAL A 113 -8.94 7.88 -8.13
C VAL A 113 -9.20 8.66 -6.84
N GLN A 114 -9.87 8.01 -5.87
CA GLN A 114 -10.05 8.53 -4.51
C GLN A 114 -9.24 7.68 -3.53
N LEU A 115 -8.39 8.33 -2.72
CA LEU A 115 -7.42 7.63 -1.88
C LEU A 115 -8.07 6.65 -0.89
N PRO A 116 -8.99 7.07 0.01
CA PRO A 116 -9.54 6.16 1.00
C PRO A 116 -10.29 4.98 0.38
N ASP A 117 -11.13 5.23 -0.63
CA ASP A 117 -11.93 4.19 -1.29
C ASP A 117 -11.06 3.21 -2.07
N THR A 118 -10.05 3.72 -2.79
CA THR A 118 -9.16 2.88 -3.60
C THR A 118 -8.24 2.05 -2.71
N SER A 119 -7.67 2.65 -1.67
CA SER A 119 -6.83 1.94 -0.71
C SER A 119 -7.61 0.86 0.03
N ARG A 120 -8.85 1.14 0.47
CA ARG A 120 -9.72 0.15 1.13
C ARG A 120 -10.00 -1.03 0.19
N HIS A 121 -10.40 -0.77 -1.06
CA HIS A 121 -10.68 -1.84 -2.03
C HIS A 121 -9.44 -2.70 -2.34
N LEU A 122 -8.28 -2.08 -2.57
CA LEU A 122 -7.06 -2.84 -2.88
C LEU A 122 -6.65 -3.75 -1.71
N VAL A 123 -6.71 -3.25 -0.48
CA VAL A 123 -6.41 -4.08 0.70
C VAL A 123 -7.41 -5.23 0.82
N ALA A 124 -8.71 -4.96 0.65
CA ALA A 124 -9.73 -6.01 0.71
C ALA A 124 -9.52 -7.08 -0.38
N VAL A 125 -9.15 -6.69 -1.60
CA VAL A 125 -8.85 -7.61 -2.71
C VAL A 125 -7.62 -8.45 -2.40
N PHE A 126 -6.52 -7.84 -1.94
CA PHE A 126 -5.32 -8.58 -1.59
C PHE A 126 -5.57 -9.55 -0.44
N ALA A 127 -6.26 -9.10 0.60
CA ALA A 127 -6.59 -9.91 1.76
C ALA A 127 -7.48 -11.11 1.34
N SER A 128 -8.55 -10.86 0.58
CA SER A 128 -9.44 -11.92 0.09
C SER A 128 -8.70 -12.92 -0.82
N GLY A 129 -7.79 -12.43 -1.67
CA GLY A 129 -6.96 -13.26 -2.54
C GLY A 129 -5.90 -14.09 -1.80
N LEU A 130 -5.53 -13.71 -0.57
CA LEU A 130 -4.71 -14.53 0.32
C LEU A 130 -5.56 -15.62 0.97
N VAL A 131 -6.77 -15.29 1.44
CA VAL A 131 -7.73 -16.29 1.97
C VAL A 131 -8.02 -17.38 0.95
N ALA A 132 -8.33 -16.99 -0.28
CA ALA A 132 -8.70 -17.93 -1.32
C ALA A 132 -7.56 -18.87 -1.77
N ARG A 133 -6.32 -18.61 -1.34
CA ARG A 133 -5.13 -19.39 -1.66
C ARG A 133 -4.51 -20.11 -0.45
N ALA A 134 -5.07 -19.91 0.75
CA ALA A 134 -4.79 -20.72 1.93
C ALA A 134 -5.42 -22.11 1.76
#